data_AF-A0A9X6BFF7-F1
#
_entry.id   AF-A0A9X6BFF7-F1
#
_cell.length_a   1.000
_cell.length_b   1.000
_cell.length_c   1.000
_cell.angle_alpha   90.00
_cell.angle_beta   90.00
_cell.angle_gamma   90.00
#
_symmetry.space_group_name_H-M   'P 1'
#
loop_
_entity.id
_entity.type
_entity.pdbx_description
1 polymer ?
#
loop_
_entity_poly.entity_id
_entity_poly.type
_entity_poly.pdbx_seq_one_letter_code
_entity_poly.pdbx_strand_id
1 'polypeptide(L)'
;MTKTTKRATAHLAALVDELPNLITGLDQEIQSITETMAGLKRQGLVYASPFWKRDKSGQPKYFYLLHTQRKGEPRNREYIGCDANRIARANAAIERAKQYDNLNQRLTQLQSQAEQGVRVLADAKRVLTGNGRTW
;
A
#
# COMPACT_ATOMS: atom_id res chain seq x y z
N MET A 1 -14.05 -43.34 18.45
CA MET A 1 -14.30 -42.29 17.43
C MET A 1 -14.80 -40.97 18.01
N THR A 2 -15.63 -40.97 19.08
CA THR A 2 -16.18 -39.76 19.74
C THR A 2 -15.16 -38.75 20.26
N LYS A 3 -14.00 -39.19 20.77
CA LYS A 3 -12.93 -38.28 21.25
C LYS A 3 -12.32 -37.41 20.13
N THR A 4 -12.19 -37.95 18.92
CA THR A 4 -11.55 -37.24 17.79
C THR A 4 -12.45 -36.15 17.22
N THR A 5 -13.75 -36.42 17.09
CA THR A 5 -14.75 -35.45 16.61
C THR A 5 -14.95 -34.28 17.59
N LYS A 6 -14.95 -34.57 18.91
CA LYS A 6 -15.01 -33.52 19.95
C LYS A 6 -13.78 -32.62 19.94
N ARG A 7 -12.62 -33.14 19.55
CA ARG A 7 -11.37 -32.36 19.40
C ARG A 7 -11.39 -31.46 18.16
N ALA A 8 -11.91 -31.94 17.03
CA ALA A 8 -12.00 -31.16 15.80
C ALA A 8 -12.97 -29.97 15.93
N THR A 9 -14.14 -30.19 16.54
CA THR A 9 -15.14 -29.14 16.78
C THR A 9 -14.67 -28.09 17.79
N ALA A 10 -13.93 -28.49 18.83
CA ALA A 10 -13.31 -27.54 19.76
C ALA A 10 -12.23 -26.67 19.09
N HIS A 11 -11.42 -27.24 18.18
CA HIS A 11 -10.42 -26.47 17.45
C HIS A 11 -11.05 -25.48 16.46
N LEU A 12 -12.15 -25.87 15.80
CA LEU A 12 -12.94 -24.96 14.97
C LEU A 12 -13.50 -23.78 15.78
N ALA A 13 -14.03 -24.04 16.98
CA ALA A 13 -14.53 -22.99 17.86
C ALA A 13 -13.42 -21.99 18.25
N ALA A 14 -12.25 -22.49 18.65
CA ALA A 14 -11.11 -21.64 19.00
C ALA A 14 -10.65 -20.75 17.82
N LEU A 15 -10.60 -21.32 16.60
CA LEU A 15 -10.27 -20.52 15.40
C LEU A 15 -11.31 -19.42 15.14
N VAL A 16 -12.60 -19.74 15.29
CA VAL A 16 -13.69 -18.77 15.09
C VAL A 16 -13.65 -17.65 16.13
N ASP A 17 -13.29 -17.95 17.38
CA ASP A 17 -13.21 -16.97 18.45
C ASP A 17 -12.14 -15.88 18.17
N GLU A 18 -11.08 -16.21 17.42
CA GLU A 18 -10.02 -15.26 17.05
C GLU A 18 -10.39 -14.37 15.85
N LEU A 19 -11.29 -14.85 14.95
CA LEU A 19 -11.58 -14.18 13.68
C LEU A 19 -12.13 -12.75 13.83
N PRO A 20 -13.08 -12.43 14.74
CA PRO A 20 -13.62 -11.08 14.85
C PRO A 20 -12.55 -10.02 15.13
N ASN A 21 -11.58 -10.35 15.98
CA ASN A 21 -10.49 -9.43 16.32
C ASN A 21 -9.54 -9.24 15.13
N LEU A 22 -9.23 -10.32 14.40
CA LEU A 22 -8.41 -10.25 13.19
C LEU A 22 -9.07 -9.42 12.08
N ILE A 23 -10.38 -9.61 11.86
CA ILE A 23 -11.16 -8.83 10.88
C ILE A 23 -11.17 -7.35 11.29
N THR A 24 -11.46 -7.06 12.56
CA THR A 24 -11.47 -5.69 13.07
C THR A 24 -10.10 -5.02 12.91
N GLY A 25 -9.01 -5.71 13.23
CA GLY A 25 -7.65 -5.19 13.05
C GLY A 25 -7.31 -4.92 11.58
N LEU A 26 -7.74 -5.80 10.67
CA LEU A 26 -7.55 -5.63 9.24
C LEU A 26 -8.29 -4.40 8.70
N ASP A 27 -9.56 -4.23 9.09
CA ASP A 27 -10.38 -3.07 8.69
C ASP A 27 -9.79 -1.75 9.21
N GLN A 28 -9.30 -1.74 10.46
CA GLN A 28 -8.64 -0.58 11.05
C GLN A 28 -7.34 -0.22 10.32
N GLU A 29 -6.53 -1.21 9.95
CA GLU A 29 -5.29 -0.96 9.19
C GLU A 29 -5.61 -0.41 7.79
N ILE A 30 -6.59 -0.99 7.09
CA ILE A 30 -7.05 -0.50 5.78
C ILE A 30 -7.54 0.94 5.85
N GLN A 31 -8.34 1.27 6.86
CA GLN A 31 -8.88 2.61 7.04
C GLN A 31 -7.78 3.63 7.32
N SER A 32 -6.87 3.32 8.26
CA SER A 32 -5.73 4.17 8.63
C SER A 32 -4.80 4.46 7.44
N ILE A 33 -4.50 3.43 6.63
CA ILE A 33 -3.69 3.59 5.42
C ILE A 33 -4.40 4.50 4.42
N THR A 34 -5.70 4.30 4.20
CA THR A 34 -6.51 5.08 3.26
C THR A 34 -6.57 6.56 3.65
N GLU A 35 -6.76 6.86 4.93
CA GLU A 35 -6.76 8.23 5.46
C GLU A 35 -5.39 8.90 5.30
N THR A 36 -4.32 8.17 5.61
CA THR A 36 -2.93 8.64 5.44
C THR A 36 -2.64 8.97 3.98
N MET A 37 -3.00 8.07 3.06
CA MET A 37 -2.84 8.27 1.62
C MET A 37 -3.63 9.50 1.12
N ALA A 38 -4.86 9.70 1.59
CA ALA A 38 -5.64 10.89 1.28
C ALA A 38 -4.97 12.18 1.79
N GLY A 39 -4.37 12.13 2.99
CA GLY A 39 -3.55 13.21 3.54
C GLY A 39 -2.35 13.55 2.66
N LEU A 40 -1.56 12.55 2.26
CA LEU A 40 -0.41 12.71 1.39
C LEU A 40 -0.80 13.31 0.03
N LYS A 41 -1.90 12.82 -0.56
CA LYS A 41 -2.42 13.31 -1.84
C LYS A 41 -2.83 14.79 -1.77
N ARG A 42 -3.50 15.21 -0.69
CA ARG A 42 -3.87 16.62 -0.46
C ARG A 42 -2.65 17.54 -0.33
N GLN A 43 -1.55 17.04 0.24
CA GLN A 43 -0.29 17.79 0.36
C GLN A 43 0.51 17.86 -0.96
N GLY A 44 0.05 17.19 -2.01
CA GLY A 44 0.71 17.15 -3.31
C GLY A 44 1.83 16.11 -3.37
N LEU A 45 1.77 15.29 -4.43
CA LEU A 45 2.75 14.25 -4.75
C LEU A 45 3.50 14.66 -6.01
N VAL A 46 4.82 14.43 -6.03
CA VAL A 46 5.65 14.70 -7.22
C VAL A 46 6.40 13.44 -7.62
N TYR A 47 6.12 12.97 -8.83
CA TYR A 47 6.76 11.80 -9.43
C TYR A 47 7.90 12.25 -10.36
N ALA A 48 9.04 12.57 -9.76
CA ALA A 48 10.22 13.02 -10.49
C ALA A 48 11.52 12.66 -9.78
N SER A 49 12.60 12.61 -10.54
CA SER A 49 13.95 12.42 -10.01
C SER A 49 14.67 13.77 -9.86
N PRO A 50 15.25 14.06 -8.68
CA PRO A 50 16.13 15.21 -8.46
C PRO A 50 17.34 15.21 -9.41
N PHE A 51 17.68 16.36 -9.99
CA PHE A 51 18.87 16.51 -10.82
C PHE A 51 19.54 17.88 -10.62
N TRP A 52 20.84 17.86 -10.33
CA TRP A 52 21.66 19.07 -10.29
C TRP A 52 22.42 19.24 -11.60
N LYS A 53 22.08 20.29 -12.36
CA LYS A 53 22.89 20.76 -13.48
C LYS A 53 24.16 21.40 -12.93
N ARG A 54 25.30 20.90 -13.39
CA ARG A 54 26.63 21.43 -13.05
C ARG A 54 27.06 22.55 -13.99
N ASP A 55 27.91 23.44 -13.50
CA ASP A 55 28.59 24.45 -14.32
C ASP A 55 29.88 23.91 -14.99
N LYS A 56 30.63 24.79 -15.66
CA LYS A 56 31.88 24.42 -16.36
C LYS A 56 32.98 23.92 -15.40
N SER A 57 32.93 24.31 -14.13
CA SER A 57 33.84 23.84 -13.07
C SER A 57 33.33 22.58 -12.36
N GLY A 58 32.19 22.03 -12.77
CA GLY A 58 31.59 20.84 -12.17
C GLY A 58 30.79 21.10 -10.89
N GLN A 59 30.59 22.36 -10.49
CA GLN A 59 29.84 22.70 -9.28
C GLN A 59 28.33 22.72 -9.54
N PRO A 60 27.48 22.34 -8.56
CA PRO A 60 26.03 22.41 -8.70
C PRO A 60 25.57 23.85 -8.93
N LYS A 61 24.91 24.10 -10.08
CA LYS A 61 24.44 25.44 -10.46
C LYS A 61 22.92 25.57 -10.33
N TYR A 62 22.20 24.57 -10.80
CA TYR A 62 20.73 24.62 -10.86
C TYR A 62 20.10 23.27 -10.57
N PHE A 63 19.04 23.27 -9.78
CA PHE A 63 18.22 22.11 -9.48
C PHE A 63 17.06 21.99 -10.47
N TYR A 64 16.85 20.77 -10.93
CA TYR A 64 15.76 20.37 -11.81
C TYR A 64 15.06 19.14 -11.26
N LEU A 65 13.78 19.00 -11.61
CA LEU A 65 13.06 17.75 -11.48
C LEU A 65 12.92 17.10 -12.86
N LEU A 66 13.29 15.83 -12.94
CA LEU A 66 13.12 15.02 -14.14
C LEU A 66 11.87 14.16 -13.95
N HIS A 67 10.75 14.60 -14.53
CA HIS A 67 9.48 13.88 -14.41
C HIS A 67 9.53 12.55 -15.19
N THR A 68 8.77 11.57 -14.72
CA THR A 68 8.71 10.26 -15.36
C THR A 68 8.23 10.42 -16.80
N GLN A 69 9.01 9.90 -17.76
CA GLN A 69 8.68 10.02 -19.17
C GLN A 69 7.60 9.01 -19.55
N ARG A 70 6.50 9.49 -20.14
CA ARG A 70 5.49 8.62 -20.77
C ARG A 70 5.91 8.28 -22.20
N LYS A 71 5.58 7.07 -22.66
CA LYS A 71 5.93 6.62 -24.03
C LYS A 71 5.27 7.55 -25.06
N GLY A 72 6.06 8.14 -25.94
CA GLY A 72 5.60 9.09 -26.95
C GLY A 72 5.56 10.56 -26.50
N GLU A 73 5.79 10.85 -25.22
CA GLU A 73 5.87 12.23 -24.71
C GLU A 73 7.33 12.73 -24.62
N PRO A 74 7.58 14.03 -24.89
CA PRO A 74 8.89 14.62 -24.68
C PRO A 74 9.27 14.56 -23.19
N ARG A 75 10.58 14.50 -22.92
CA ARG A 75 11.09 14.57 -21.54
C ARG A 75 10.65 15.88 -20.88
N ASN A 76 9.84 15.76 -19.83
CA ASN A 76 9.44 16.90 -19.02
C ASN A 76 10.50 17.16 -17.93
N ARG A 77 11.12 18.35 -17.98
CA ARG A 77 12.08 18.83 -16.99
C ARG A 77 11.54 20.10 -16.38
N GLU A 78 11.41 20.12 -15.06
CA GLU A 78 10.98 21.31 -14.33
C GLU A 78 12.19 22.01 -13.71
N TYR A 79 12.32 23.32 -13.94
CA TYR A 79 13.38 24.13 -13.36
C TYR A 79 12.97 24.65 -11.97
N ILE A 80 13.70 24.25 -10.94
CA ILE A 80 13.48 24.71 -9.56
C ILE A 80 14.45 25.84 -9.20
N GLY A 81 15.65 25.85 -9.79
CA GLY A 81 16.68 26.85 -9.53
C GLY A 81 17.58 26.46 -8.36
N CYS A 82 18.05 27.44 -7.58
CA CYS A 82 18.96 27.21 -6.45
C CYS A 82 18.36 27.62 -5.09
N ASP A 83 17.11 28.06 -5.06
CA ASP A 83 16.43 28.45 -3.82
C ASP A 83 16.20 27.24 -2.91
N ALA A 84 16.77 27.29 -1.72
CA ALA A 84 16.75 26.17 -0.77
C ALA A 84 15.32 25.78 -0.36
N ASN A 85 14.42 26.75 -0.20
CA ASN A 85 13.03 26.47 0.19
C ASN A 85 12.26 25.76 -0.92
N ARG A 86 12.42 26.20 -2.17
CA ARG A 86 11.83 25.53 -3.34
C ARG A 86 12.35 24.11 -3.51
N ILE A 87 13.65 23.90 -3.32
CA ILE A 87 14.28 22.57 -3.38
C ILE A 87 13.76 21.66 -2.27
N ALA A 88 13.68 22.18 -1.03
CA ALA A 88 13.15 21.43 0.10
C ALA A 88 11.69 21.01 -0.12
N ARG A 89 10.84 21.92 -0.63
CA ARG A 89 9.44 21.59 -0.97
C ARG A 89 9.34 20.53 -2.06
N ALA A 90 10.17 20.62 -3.10
CA ALA A 90 10.21 19.64 -4.18
C ALA A 90 10.62 18.24 -3.68
N ASN A 91 11.69 18.17 -2.89
CA ASN A 91 12.13 16.91 -2.29
C ASN A 91 11.07 16.31 -1.35
N ALA A 92 10.42 17.15 -0.52
CA ALA A 92 9.34 16.69 0.34
C ALA A 92 8.17 16.10 -0.46
N ALA A 93 7.81 16.69 -1.61
CA ALA A 93 6.75 16.16 -2.47
C ALA A 93 7.12 14.82 -3.14
N ILE A 94 8.40 14.62 -3.44
CA ILE A 94 8.93 13.34 -3.94
C ILE A 94 8.89 12.27 -2.85
N GLU A 95 9.32 12.58 -1.63
CA GLU A 95 9.25 11.63 -0.52
C GLU A 95 7.82 11.25 -0.19
N ARG A 96 6.88 12.21 -0.23
CA ARG A 96 5.44 11.89 -0.09
C ARG A 96 4.94 10.93 -1.17
N ALA A 97 5.38 11.10 -2.43
CA ALA A 97 5.01 10.19 -3.50
C ALA A 97 5.51 8.76 -3.26
N LYS A 98 6.75 8.61 -2.78
CA LYS A 98 7.29 7.28 -2.39
C LYS A 98 6.52 6.65 -1.24
N GLN A 99 6.20 7.44 -0.21
CA GLN A 99 5.39 6.97 0.92
C GLN A 99 4.00 6.53 0.46
N TYR A 100 3.37 7.32 -0.42
CA TYR A 100 2.08 6.99 -1.01
C TYR A 100 2.13 5.65 -1.77
N ASP A 101 3.15 5.43 -2.61
CA ASP A 101 3.27 4.19 -3.38
C ASP A 101 3.47 2.97 -2.49
N ASN A 102 4.30 3.07 -1.44
CA ASN A 102 4.50 2.00 -0.47
C ASN A 102 3.20 1.67 0.28
N LEU A 103 2.45 2.69 0.71
CA LEU A 103 1.16 2.52 1.35
C LEU A 103 0.13 1.89 0.41
N ASN A 104 0.12 2.29 -0.87
CA ASN A 104 -0.77 1.73 -1.88
C ASN A 104 -0.50 0.24 -2.13
N GLN A 105 0.78 -0.16 -2.14
CA GLN A 105 1.16 -1.57 -2.23
C GLN A 105 0.67 -2.36 -1.01
N ARG A 106 0.86 -1.83 0.20
CA ARG A 106 0.36 -2.47 1.43
C ARG A 106 -1.16 -2.58 1.42
N LEU A 107 -1.87 -1.51 1.04
CA LEU A 107 -3.32 -1.50 0.93
C LEU A 107 -3.82 -2.60 -0.01
N THR A 108 -3.19 -2.74 -1.18
CA THR A 108 -3.52 -3.78 -2.16
C THR A 108 -3.32 -5.19 -1.57
N GLN A 109 -2.25 -5.41 -0.82
CA GLN A 109 -2.00 -6.68 -0.13
C GLN A 109 -3.07 -6.99 0.92
N LEU A 110 -3.43 -6.01 1.76
CA LEU A 110 -4.47 -6.19 2.79
C LEU A 110 -5.84 -6.48 2.18
N GLN A 111 -6.21 -5.78 1.11
CA GLN A 111 -7.45 -6.04 0.37
C GLN A 111 -7.48 -7.45 -0.21
N SER A 112 -6.37 -7.89 -0.81
CA SER A 112 -6.25 -9.26 -1.31
C SER A 112 -6.35 -10.31 -0.19
N GLN A 113 -5.77 -10.03 0.99
CA GLN A 113 -5.92 -10.88 2.17
C GLN A 113 -7.37 -10.97 2.64
N ALA A 114 -8.09 -9.85 2.69
CA ALA A 114 -9.50 -9.80 3.04
C ALA A 114 -10.35 -10.64 2.07
N GLU A 115 -10.15 -10.45 0.76
CA GLU A 115 -10.85 -11.22 -0.28
C GLU A 115 -10.59 -12.73 -0.17
N GLN A 116 -9.33 -13.11 0.07
CA GLN A 116 -8.97 -14.51 0.28
C GLN A 116 -9.62 -15.07 1.55
N GLY A 117 -9.64 -14.29 2.64
CA GLY A 117 -10.34 -14.65 3.88
C GLY A 117 -11.82 -14.93 3.66
N VAL A 118 -12.51 -14.07 2.89
CA VAL A 118 -13.92 -14.28 2.52
C VAL A 118 -14.11 -15.61 1.81
N ARG A 119 -13.27 -15.93 0.82
CA ARG A 119 -13.35 -17.20 0.08
C ARG A 119 -13.18 -18.41 1.00
N VAL A 120 -12.16 -18.37 1.86
CA VAL A 120 -11.87 -19.46 2.80
C VAL A 120 -13.01 -19.67 3.79
N LEU A 121 -13.59 -18.60 4.35
CA LEU A 121 -14.72 -18.70 5.28
C LEU A 121 -16.00 -19.17 4.59
N ALA A 122 -16.24 -18.75 3.34
CA ALA A 122 -17.36 -19.26 2.55
C ALA A 122 -17.22 -20.76 2.28
N ASP A 123 -16.01 -21.24 1.99
CA ASP A 123 -15.72 -22.66 1.82
C ASP A 123 -15.87 -23.43 3.13
N ALA A 124 -15.37 -22.91 4.24
CA ALA A 124 -15.55 -23.52 5.56
C ALA A 124 -17.03 -23.66 5.91
N LYS A 125 -17.84 -22.61 5.66
CA LYS A 125 -19.29 -22.66 5.82
C LYS A 125 -19.90 -23.77 4.97
N ARG A 126 -19.54 -23.85 3.68
CA ARG A 126 -20.03 -24.88 2.76
C ARG A 126 -19.72 -26.31 3.23
N VAL A 127 -18.51 -26.55 3.74
CA VAL A 127 -18.09 -27.84 4.30
C VAL A 127 -18.91 -28.18 5.55
N LEU A 128 -19.08 -27.24 6.47
CA LEU A 128 -19.81 -27.47 7.73
C LEU A 128 -21.31 -27.70 7.53
N THR A 129 -21.90 -27.17 6.45
CA THR A 129 -23.31 -27.43 6.10
C THR A 129 -23.51 -28.71 5.26
N GLY A 130 -22.47 -29.52 5.06
CA GLY A 130 -22.55 -30.76 4.27
C GLY A 130 -22.70 -30.56 2.76
N ASN A 131 -22.51 -29.33 2.28
CA ASN A 131 -22.62 -28.97 0.85
C ASN A 131 -21.24 -28.93 0.15
N GLY A 132 -20.17 -29.34 0.84
CA GLY A 132 -18.81 -29.43 0.31
C GLY A 132 -18.50 -30.82 -0.23
N ARG A 133 -17.65 -30.92 -1.27
CA ARG A 133 -17.08 -32.21 -1.68
C ARG A 133 -16.18 -32.72 -0.54
N THR A 134 -16.61 -33.79 0.12
CA THR A 134 -15.71 -34.66 0.88
C THR A 134 -14.85 -35.42 -0.12
N TRP A 135 -13.56 -35.15 -0.14
CA TRP A 135 -12.57 -35.96 -0.83
C TRP A 135 -12.15 -37.12 0.06
#